data_AF-A0A3C0MWD0-F1
#
_entry.id   AF-A0A3C0MWD0-F1
#
_cell.length_a   1.000
_cell.length_b   1.000
_cell.length_c   1.000
_cell.angle_alpha   90.00
_cell.angle_beta   90.00
_cell.angle_gamma   90.00
#
_symmetry.space_group_name_H-M   'P 1'
#
loop_
_entity.id
_entity.type
_entity.pdbx_description
1 polymer ?
#
loop_
_entity_poly.entity_id
_entity_poly.type
_entity_poly.pdbx_seq_one_letter_code
_entity_poly.pdbx_strand_id
1 'polypeptide(L)'
;MFFNETDYLKFLEYLQKAKVRFNFHLHAYCLMGNHYHLLIETAQANLPRIMQSINTAYTVYYNTKRKQCGHLFQGRFKSILVEADSYFAQLTRYIHLNPIKAKIAINPGEYHWCSYNAYIHHKNKQLYIC
;
A
#
# COMPACT_ATOMS: atom_id res chain seq x y z
N MET A 1 -7.40 -0.60 11.33
CA MET A 1 -6.16 0.11 10.94
C MET A 1 -6.50 1.43 10.27
N PHE A 2 -7.35 1.42 9.24
CA PHE A 2 -7.90 2.63 8.63
C PHE A 2 -9.40 2.70 8.90
N PHE A 3 -9.85 3.78 9.52
CA PHE A 3 -11.25 3.95 9.95
C PHE A 3 -11.96 5.09 9.23
N ASN A 4 -11.21 6.08 8.75
CA ASN A 4 -11.71 7.19 7.96
C ASN A 4 -10.72 7.56 6.85
N GLU A 5 -11.18 8.38 5.92
CA GLU A 5 -10.38 8.90 4.80
C GLU A 5 -9.03 9.48 5.24
N THR A 6 -8.99 10.25 6.34
CA THR A 6 -7.73 10.83 6.84
C THR A 6 -6.68 9.76 7.18
N ASP A 7 -7.09 8.60 7.69
CA ASP A 7 -6.17 7.50 8.00
C ASP A 7 -5.52 6.96 6.71
N TYR A 8 -6.31 6.74 5.66
CA TYR A 8 -5.81 6.28 4.36
C TYR A 8 -4.87 7.31 3.73
N LEU A 9 -5.26 8.59 3.72
CA LEU A 9 -4.45 9.68 3.17
C LEU A 9 -3.10 9.81 3.89
N LYS A 10 -3.06 9.69 5.23
CA LYS A 10 -1.79 9.74 5.95
C LYS A 10 -0.89 8.55 5.62
N PHE A 11 -1.45 7.35 5.46
CA PHE A 11 -0.66 6.20 5.05
C PHE A 11 -0.04 6.41 3.66
N LEU A 12 -0.82 6.90 2.69
CA LEU A 12 -0.32 7.22 1.35
C LEU A 12 0.76 8.32 1.39
N GLU A 13 0.63 9.32 2.26
CA GLU A 13 1.67 10.32 2.47
C GLU A 13 2.99 9.69 2.98
N TYR A 14 2.92 8.80 3.97
CA TYR A 14 4.11 8.11 4.48
C TYR A 14 4.72 7.17 3.44
N LEU A 15 3.89 6.51 2.64
CA LEU A 15 4.32 5.70 1.51
C LEU A 15 5.08 6.54 0.48
N GLN A 16 4.57 7.73 0.14
CA GLN A 16 5.23 8.66 -0.78
C GLN A 16 6.56 9.17 -0.22
N LYS A 17 6.60 9.55 1.06
CA LYS A 17 7.84 9.97 1.73
C LYS A 17 8.88 8.85 1.72
N ALA A 18 8.47 7.62 1.98
CA ALA A 18 9.35 6.46 1.88
C ALA A 18 9.83 6.22 0.46
N LYS A 19 8.95 6.37 -0.55
CA LYS A 19 9.29 6.24 -1.97
C LYS A 19 10.43 7.18 -2.36
N VAL A 20 10.33 8.45 -1.97
CA VAL A 20 11.39 9.45 -2.22
C VAL A 20 12.66 9.12 -1.44
N ARG A 21 12.53 8.78 -0.14
CA ARG A 21 13.68 8.53 0.74
C ARG A 21 14.52 7.32 0.34
N PHE A 22 13.89 6.24 -0.10
CA PHE A 22 14.55 4.96 -0.38
C PHE A 22 14.65 4.65 -1.88
N ASN A 23 14.14 5.54 -2.73
CA ASN A 23 14.17 5.44 -4.18
C ASN A 23 13.69 4.07 -4.70
N PHE A 24 12.44 3.72 -4.38
CA PHE A 24 11.79 2.51 -4.89
C PHE A 24 10.66 2.83 -5.88
N HIS A 25 10.29 1.84 -6.68
CA HIS A 25 9.13 1.90 -7.55
C HIS A 25 7.95 1.21 -6.89
N LEU A 26 6.82 1.89 -6.83
CA LEU A 26 5.56 1.32 -6.39
C LEU A 26 4.72 1.05 -7.62
N HIS A 27 4.51 -0.21 -7.91
CA HIS A 27 3.75 -0.64 -9.07
C HIS A 27 2.27 -0.72 -8.76
N ALA A 28 1.91 -1.33 -7.63
CA ALA A 28 0.52 -1.45 -7.21
C ALA A 28 0.38 -1.36 -5.69
N TYR A 29 -0.75 -0.85 -5.23
CA TYR A 29 -1.18 -0.87 -3.84
C TYR A 29 -2.68 -1.12 -3.71
N CYS A 30 -3.07 -1.67 -2.56
CA CYS A 30 -4.44 -1.74 -2.07
C CYS A 30 -4.43 -1.62 -0.54
N LEU A 31 -5.05 -0.57 0.00
CA LEU A 31 -5.21 -0.36 1.44
C LEU A 31 -6.61 -0.84 1.85
N MET A 32 -6.70 -1.77 2.78
CA MET A 32 -7.96 -2.32 3.30
C MET A 32 -8.10 -1.99 4.78
N GLY A 33 -9.32 -1.92 5.33
CA GLY A 33 -9.56 -1.41 6.69
C GLY A 33 -8.68 -2.01 7.80
N ASN A 34 -8.23 -3.26 7.67
CA ASN A 34 -7.38 -3.97 8.62
C ASN A 34 -5.95 -4.31 8.13
N HIS A 35 -5.61 -4.16 6.85
CA HIS A 35 -4.28 -4.49 6.31
C HIS A 35 -4.04 -3.80 4.95
N TYR A 36 -2.86 -3.96 4.37
CA TYR A 36 -2.57 -3.42 3.04
C TYR A 36 -1.71 -4.39 2.22
N HIS A 37 -1.72 -4.21 0.90
CA HIS A 37 -0.86 -4.90 -0.06
C HIS A 37 -0.08 -3.89 -0.88
N LEU A 38 1.21 -4.13 -1.08
CA LEU A 38 2.11 -3.30 -1.90
C LEU A 38 2.90 -4.20 -2.86
N LEU A 39 3.01 -3.79 -4.12
CA LEU A 39 3.95 -4.33 -5.09
C LEU A 39 5.06 -3.31 -5.30
N ILE A 40 6.23 -3.63 -4.74
CA ILE A 40 7.39 -2.74 -4.68
C ILE A 40 8.54 -3.38 -5.44
N GLU A 41 9.23 -2.58 -6.23
CA GLU A 41 10.53 -2.91 -6.82
C GLU A 41 11.61 -2.00 -6.22
N THR A 42 12.71 -2.62 -5.80
CA THR A 42 13.84 -1.94 -5.17
C THR A 42 15.14 -2.31 -5.89
N ALA A 43 15.94 -1.33 -6.29
CA ALA A 43 17.27 -1.57 -6.87
C ALA A 43 18.31 -2.07 -5.84
N GLN A 44 18.00 -1.95 -4.54
CA GLN A 44 18.85 -2.35 -3.42
C GLN A 44 18.08 -3.27 -2.47
N ALA A 45 18.76 -4.05 -1.65
CA ALA A 45 18.15 -4.90 -0.61
C ALA A 45 17.63 -4.07 0.60
N ASN A 46 16.79 -3.06 0.35
CA ASN A 46 16.35 -2.07 1.33
C ASN A 46 14.86 -2.20 1.71
N LEU A 47 14.14 -3.21 1.21
CA LEU A 47 12.74 -3.48 1.55
C LEU A 47 12.46 -3.48 3.07
N PRO A 48 13.26 -4.12 3.95
CA PRO A 48 13.01 -4.07 5.39
C PRO A 48 13.03 -2.64 5.95
N ARG A 49 13.92 -1.77 5.45
CA ARG A 49 14.03 -0.37 5.88
C ARG A 49 12.85 0.47 5.38
N ILE A 50 12.40 0.22 4.15
CA ILE A 50 11.18 0.84 3.59
C ILE A 50 9.98 0.51 4.47
N MET A 51 9.75 -0.78 4.71
CA MET A 51 8.61 -1.25 5.50
C MET A 51 8.66 -0.75 6.95
N GLN A 52 9.85 -0.74 7.57
CA GLN A 52 10.04 -0.17 8.91
C GLN A 52 9.66 1.32 8.92
N SER A 53 10.15 2.10 7.96
CA SER A 53 9.88 3.54 7.90
C SER A 53 8.38 3.83 7.77
N ILE A 54 7.67 3.12 6.88
CA ILE A 54 6.23 3.31 6.67
C ILE A 54 5.44 2.90 7.92
N ASN A 55 5.71 1.70 8.44
CA ASN A 55 4.95 1.14 9.56
C ASN A 55 5.18 1.91 10.86
N THR A 56 6.41 2.34 11.12
CA THR A 56 6.71 3.16 12.31
C THR A 56 6.02 4.51 12.22
N ALA A 57 6.15 5.23 11.09
CA ALA A 57 5.52 6.53 10.93
C ALA A 57 4.00 6.46 11.09
N TYR A 58 3.36 5.45 10.47
CA TYR A 58 1.92 5.28 10.58
C TYR A 58 1.47 4.83 11.98
N THR A 59 2.25 3.97 12.66
CA THR A 59 1.94 3.55 14.04
C THR A 59 1.98 4.74 15.00
N VAL A 60 2.98 5.62 14.88
CA VAL A 60 3.07 6.84 15.68
C VAL A 60 1.86 7.73 15.44
N TYR A 61 1.53 8.01 14.18
CA TYR A 61 0.32 8.77 13.83
C TYR A 61 -0.95 8.16 14.43
N TYR A 62 -1.14 6.86 14.24
CA TYR A 62 -2.32 6.12 14.70
C TYR A 62 -2.49 6.21 16.21
N ASN A 63 -1.41 5.94 16.95
CA ASN A 63 -1.38 5.94 18.40
C ASN A 63 -1.62 7.34 18.97
N THR A 64 -0.94 8.36 18.42
CA THR A 64 -1.14 9.76 18.82
C THR A 64 -2.59 10.20 18.58
N LYS A 65 -3.16 9.93 17.39
CA LYS A 65 -4.54 10.31 17.04
C LYS A 65 -5.58 9.66 17.97
N ARG A 66 -5.31 8.44 18.44
CA ARG A 66 -6.25 7.64 19.26
C ARG A 66 -5.92 7.62 20.75
N LYS A 67 -4.87 8.34 21.18
CA LYS A 67 -4.34 8.30 22.55
C LYS A 67 -4.07 6.85 23.02
N GLN A 68 -3.58 6.02 22.11
CA GLN A 68 -3.20 4.63 22.37
C GLN A 68 -1.68 4.48 22.43
N CYS A 69 -1.20 3.35 22.95
CA CYS A 69 0.20 2.96 22.93
C CYS A 69 0.34 1.49 22.52
N GLY A 70 1.57 1.08 22.18
CA GLY A 70 1.87 -0.29 21.76
C GLY A 70 1.85 -0.50 20.24
N HIS A 71 1.86 -1.77 19.84
CA HIS A 71 2.00 -2.17 18.44
C HIS A 71 0.68 -2.12 17.68
N LEU A 72 0.67 -1.42 16.55
CA LEU A 72 -0.47 -1.43 15.61
C LEU A 72 -0.47 -2.67 14.70
N PHE A 73 0.71 -3.03 14.19
CA PHE A 73 0.88 -4.16 13.27
C PHE A 73 1.20 -5.43 14.04
N GLN A 74 0.49 -6.51 13.71
CA GLN A 74 0.72 -7.82 14.31
C GLN A 74 1.87 -8.55 13.59
N GLY A 75 3.07 -8.44 14.15
CA GLY A 75 4.25 -9.15 13.64
C GLY A 75 4.94 -8.48 12.45
N ARG A 76 5.79 -9.25 11.77
CA ARG A 76 6.58 -8.78 10.62
C ARG A 76 5.72 -8.72 9.35
N PHE A 77 6.09 -7.82 8.44
CA PHE A 77 5.53 -7.84 7.09
C PHE A 77 5.85 -9.18 6.41
N LYS A 78 4.95 -9.63 5.55
CA LYS A 78 5.19 -10.78 4.68
C LYS A 78 5.61 -10.27 3.31
N SER A 79 6.62 -10.90 2.70
CA SER A 79 7.10 -10.56 1.37
C SER A 79 7.35 -11.83 0.56
N ILE A 80 6.98 -11.80 -0.71
CA ILE A 80 7.26 -12.84 -1.69
C ILE A 80 8.07 -12.17 -2.80
N LEU A 81 9.20 -12.76 -3.19
CA LEU A 81 9.98 -12.29 -4.32
C LEU A 81 9.23 -12.62 -5.61
N VAL A 82 9.20 -11.67 -6.54
CA VAL A 82 8.43 -11.75 -7.78
C VAL A 82 9.42 -11.59 -8.93
N GLU A 83 9.43 -12.55 -9.84
CA GLU A 83 10.13 -12.42 -11.12
C GLU A 83 9.29 -11.58 -12.10
N ALA A 84 9.95 -10.81 -12.96
CA ALA A 84 9.35 -9.71 -13.72
C ALA A 84 8.31 -10.12 -14.78
N ASP A 85 8.19 -11.41 -15.10
CA ASP A 85 7.41 -11.94 -16.22
C ASP A 85 5.90 -11.99 -15.92
N SER A 86 5.17 -12.90 -16.59
CA SER A 86 3.72 -13.10 -16.48
C SER A 86 3.14 -13.11 -15.04
N TYR A 87 3.96 -13.39 -14.03
CA TYR A 87 3.59 -13.33 -12.62
C TYR A 87 3.31 -11.90 -12.14
N PHE A 88 4.02 -10.90 -12.66
CA PHE A 88 3.85 -9.49 -12.28
C PHE A 88 2.43 -8.98 -12.60
N ALA A 89 1.94 -9.22 -13.83
CA ALA A 89 0.59 -8.83 -14.22
C ALA A 89 -0.49 -9.55 -13.40
N GLN A 90 -0.26 -10.83 -13.09
CA GLN A 90 -1.16 -11.60 -12.24
C GLN A 90 -1.20 -11.06 -10.81
N LEU A 91 -0.05 -10.64 -10.28
CA LEU A 91 0.03 -10.08 -8.93
C LEU A 91 -0.60 -8.70 -8.83
N THR A 92 -0.40 -7.83 -9.83
CA THR A 92 -1.11 -6.55 -9.92
C THR A 92 -2.63 -6.77 -9.92
N ARG A 93 -3.12 -7.69 -10.76
CA ARG A 93 -4.54 -8.09 -10.77
C ARG A 93 -4.99 -8.63 -9.42
N TYR A 94 -4.19 -9.49 -8.80
CA TYR A 94 -4.49 -10.03 -7.46
C TYR A 94 -4.66 -8.91 -6.44
N ILE A 95 -3.75 -7.93 -6.42
CA ILE A 95 -3.78 -6.78 -5.50
C ILE A 95 -5.07 -5.99 -5.67
N HIS A 96 -5.42 -5.60 -6.90
CA HIS A 96 -6.62 -4.80 -7.18
C HIS A 96 -7.94 -5.55 -6.93
N LEU A 97 -7.95 -6.88 -7.01
CA LEU A 97 -9.14 -7.69 -6.75
C LEU A 97 -9.38 -8.00 -5.26
N ASN A 98 -8.46 -7.65 -4.35
CA ASN A 98 -8.64 -7.90 -2.92
C ASN A 98 -9.93 -7.32 -2.32
N PRO A 99 -10.33 -6.07 -2.63
CA PRO A 99 -11.59 -5.51 -2.12
C PRO A 99 -12.82 -6.31 -2.55
N ILE A 100 -12.81 -6.85 -3.78
CA ILE A 100 -13.90 -7.67 -4.31
C ILE A 100 -13.92 -9.04 -3.63
N LYS A 101 -12.76 -9.67 -3.47
CA LYS A 101 -12.65 -10.95 -2.74
C LYS A 101 -13.13 -10.83 -1.30
N ALA A 102 -12.91 -9.67 -0.68
CA ALA A 102 -13.41 -9.36 0.66
C ALA A 102 -14.86 -8.86 0.68
N LYS A 103 -15.55 -8.81 -0.47
CA LYS A 103 -16.94 -8.33 -0.62
C LYS A 103 -17.16 -6.88 -0.16
N ILE A 104 -16.12 -6.03 -0.28
CA ILE A 104 -16.16 -4.61 0.08
C ILE A 104 -16.59 -3.74 -1.12
N ALA A 105 -16.35 -4.21 -2.34
CA ALA A 105 -16.73 -3.52 -3.59
C ALA A 105 -17.22 -4.55 -4.62
N ILE A 106 -18.08 -4.12 -5.56
CA ILE A 106 -18.62 -4.98 -6.62
C ILE A 106 -17.64 -5.04 -7.79
N ASN A 107 -17.01 -3.91 -8.12
CA ASN A 107 -15.96 -3.81 -9.12
C ASN A 107 -14.73 -3.06 -8.56
N PRO A 108 -13.53 -3.20 -9.17
CA PRO A 108 -12.32 -2.63 -8.60
C PRO A 108 -12.29 -1.10 -8.72
N GLY A 109 -13.05 -0.51 -9.66
CA GLY A 109 -13.11 0.93 -9.89
C GLY A 109 -13.79 1.71 -8.78
N GLU A 110 -14.73 1.08 -8.07
CA GLU A 110 -15.43 1.65 -6.90
C GLU A 110 -14.53 1.78 -5.66
N TYR A 111 -13.42 1.04 -5.60
CA TYR A 111 -12.55 1.02 -4.44
C TYR A 111 -11.40 2.02 -4.54
N HIS A 112 -11.65 3.23 -4.05
CA HIS A 112 -10.74 4.39 -4.12
C HIS A 112 -9.39 4.18 -3.42
N TRP A 113 -9.31 3.28 -2.45
CA TRP A 113 -8.10 3.02 -1.66
C TRP A 113 -7.17 1.98 -2.29
N CYS A 114 -7.29 1.77 -3.60
CA CYS A 114 -6.34 1.01 -4.38
C CYS A 114 -5.88 1.79 -5.63
N SER A 115 -4.80 1.29 -6.21
CA SER A 115 -4.16 1.84 -7.40
C SER A 115 -4.91 1.56 -8.71
N TYR A 116 -5.98 0.77 -8.72
CA TYR A 116 -6.63 0.30 -9.94
C TYR A 116 -7.04 1.44 -10.88
N ASN A 117 -7.60 2.52 -10.32
CA ASN A 117 -8.06 3.66 -11.11
C ASN A 117 -6.93 4.37 -11.87
N ALA A 118 -5.69 4.29 -11.40
CA ALA A 118 -4.55 4.82 -12.14
C ALA A 118 -4.17 3.97 -13.38
N TYR A 119 -4.52 2.69 -13.39
CA TYR A 119 -4.28 1.78 -14.51
C TYR A 119 -5.32 1.93 -15.61
N ILE A 120 -6.59 2.11 -15.23
CA ILE A 120 -7.70 2.22 -16.20
C ILE A 120 -7.94 3.64 -16.71
N HIS A 121 -7.48 4.66 -15.97
CA HIS A 121 -7.59 6.05 -16.39
C HIS A 121 -6.20 6.58 -16.77
N HIS A 122 -5.85 6.48 -18.05
CA HIS A 122 -4.59 6.98 -18.63
C HIS A 122 -4.30 8.48 -18.38
N LYS A 123 -5.25 9.25 -17.83
CA LYS A 123 -5.12 10.67 -17.52
C LYS A 123 -4.82 10.99 -16.04
N ASN A 124 -4.93 10.02 -15.13
CA ASN A 124 -4.62 10.22 -13.71
C ASN A 124 -3.38 9.42 -13.33
N LYS A 125 -2.19 10.01 -13.55
CA LYS A 125 -1.00 9.59 -12.80
C LYS A 125 -1.30 9.84 -11.31
N GLN A 126 -1.85 8.85 -10.60
CA GLN A 126 -1.77 8.88 -9.14
C GLN A 126 -0.30 9.04 -8.80
N LEU A 127 0.03 10.07 -8.01
CA LEU A 127 1.39 10.49 -7.65
C LEU A 127 2.30 9.36 -7.14
N TYR A 128 1.69 8.25 -6.74
CA TYR A 128 2.33 7.13 -6.07
C TYR A 128 2.86 6.05 -7.03
N ILE A 129 2.33 5.96 -8.25
CA ILE A 129 2.63 4.85 -9.17
C ILE A 129 3.60 5.33 -10.26
N CYS A 130 4.59 4.50 -10.56
CA CYS A 130 5.54 4.74 -11.65
C CYS A 130 5.04 4.16 -12.96
#